data_AF-A0A951X9P2-F1
#
_entry.id   AF-A0A951X9P2-F1
#
_cell.length_a   1.000
_cell.length_b   1.000
_cell.length_c   1.000
_cell.angle_alpha   90.00
_cell.angle_beta   90.00
_cell.angle_gamma   90.00
#
_symmetry.space_group_name_H-M   'P 1'
#
loop_
_entity.id
_entity.type
_entity.pdbx_description
1 polymer ?
#
loop_
_entity_poly.entity_id
_entity_poly.type
_entity_poly.pdbx_seq_one_letter_code
_entity_poly.pdbx_strand_id
1 'polypeptide(L)' 'QSFKEGEDSGDLGDEMADVLWVLLCLANQTGVNLTEALAKNMGKKQSRDSKRHRNNPKLMR' A
#
# COMPACT_ATOMS: atom_id res chain seq x y z
N GLN A 1 1.12 0.58 -16.59
CA GLN A 1 2.30 1.37 -16.92
C GLN A 1 3.03 0.54 -17.96
N SER A 2 3.32 1.13 -19.12
CA SER A 2 4.02 0.45 -20.20
C SER A 2 5.39 1.11 -20.31
N PHE A 3 6.42 0.43 -19.80
CA PHE A 3 7.80 0.89 -19.88
C PHE A 3 8.24 0.95 -21.35
N LYS A 4 8.90 2.03 -21.75
CA LYS A 4 9.56 2.11 -23.06
C LYS A 4 10.88 1.35 -23.00
N GLU A 5 11.22 0.66 -24.09
CA GLU A 5 12.52 -0.02 -24.21
C GLU A 5 13.66 1.01 -24.05
N GLY A 6 14.48 0.82 -23.01
CA GLY A 6 15.62 1.71 -22.70
C GLY A 6 15.39 2.69 -21.56
N GLU A 7 14.19 2.76 -20.97
CA GLU A 7 14.06 3.30 -19.61
C GLU A 7 14.66 2.28 -18.65
N ASP A 8 15.90 2.53 -18.21
CA ASP A 8 16.46 1.92 -16.99
C ASP A 8 15.35 2.01 -15.95
N SER A 9 14.91 0.89 -15.40
CA SER A 9 13.67 0.78 -14.60
C SER A 9 13.64 1.90 -13.57
N GLY A 10 13.06 3.03 -13.94
CA GLY A 10 13.11 4.28 -13.20
C GLY A 10 12.68 3.91 -11.81
N ASP A 11 13.57 4.13 -10.83
CA ASP A 11 13.63 3.37 -9.59
C ASP A 11 12.20 3.19 -9.08
N LEU A 12 11.68 1.95 -9.08
CA LEU A 12 10.27 1.70 -8.75
C LEU A 12 9.89 2.35 -7.41
N GLY A 13 10.89 2.55 -6.54
CA GLY A 13 10.78 3.37 -5.34
C GLY A 13 10.34 4.82 -5.57
N ASP A 14 10.89 5.50 -6.58
CA ASP A 14 10.56 6.86 -6.97
C ASP A 14 9.11 6.96 -7.49
N GLU A 15 8.69 6.05 -8.37
CA GLU A 15 7.29 6.02 -8.84
C GLU A 15 6.32 5.74 -7.67
N MET A 16 6.70 4.88 -6.72
CA MET A 16 5.91 4.63 -5.51
C MET A 16 5.88 5.84 -4.58
N ALA A 17 6.97 6.60 -4.49
CA ALA A 17 7.05 7.84 -3.72
C ALA A 17 6.14 8.93 -4.31
N ASP A 18 6.09 9.05 -5.65
CA ASP A 18 5.17 9.97 -6.33
C ASP A 18 3.70 9.64 -6.05
N VAL A 19 3.34 8.36 -6.09
CA VAL A 19 1.97 7.93 -5.73
C VAL A 19 1.65 8.26 -4.28
N LEU A 20 2.59 8.04 -3.36
CA LEU A 20 2.41 8.40 -1.95
C LEU A 20 2.26 9.92 -1.78
N TRP A 21 3.05 10.71 -2.49
CA TRP A 21 2.98 12.17 -2.45
C TRP A 21 1.62 12.71 -2.90
N VAL A 22 1.09 12.18 -4.00
CA VAL A 22 -0.26 12.52 -4.48
C VAL A 22 -1.32 12.16 -3.45
N LEU A 23 -1.22 10.99 -2.80
CA LEU A 23 -2.15 10.59 -1.74
C LEU A 23 -2.11 11.53 -0.53
N LEU A 24 -0.92 11.97 -0.12
CA LEU A 24 -0.76 12.96 0.96
C LEU A 24 -1.41 14.30 0.59
N CYS A 25 -1.21 14.77 -0.64
CA CYS A 25 -1.84 15.99 -1.14
C CYS A 25 -3.37 15.90 -1.12
N LEU A 26 -3.94 14.78 -1.58
CA LEU A 26 -5.38 14.55 -1.58
C LEU A 26 -5.96 14.52 -0.17
N ALA A 27 -5.26 13.91 0.78
CA ALA A 27 -5.68 13.91 2.18
C ALA A 27 -5.67 15.31 2.80
N ASN A 28 -4.62 16.10 2.52
CA ASN A 28 -4.55 17.49 2.95
C ASN A 28 -5.69 18.33 2.36
N GLN A 29 -6.01 18.15 1.07
CA GLN A 29 -7.10 18.87 0.39
C GLN A 29 -8.48 18.51 0.95
N THR A 30 -8.69 17.24 1.33
CA THR A 30 -9.98 16.72 1.78
C THR A 30 -10.17 16.74 3.31
N GLY A 31 -9.15 17.14 4.06
CA GLY A 31 -9.17 17.14 5.53
C GLY A 31 -9.13 15.74 6.15
N VAL A 32 -8.65 14.73 5.40
CA VAL A 32 -8.56 13.35 5.89
C VAL A 32 -7.32 13.18 6.76
N ASN A 33 -7.52 12.76 8.02
CA ASN A 33 -6.41 12.33 8.88
C ASN A 33 -5.94 10.93 8.46
N LEU A 34 -4.89 10.89 7.62
CA LEU A 34 -4.33 9.63 7.12
C LEU A 34 -3.76 8.73 8.22
N THR A 35 -3.23 9.30 9.30
CA THR A 35 -2.68 8.52 10.42
C THR A 35 -3.77 7.69 11.08
N GLU A 36 -4.90 8.31 11.42
CA GLU A 36 -6.05 7.61 12.02
C GLU A 36 -6.69 6.61 11.04
N ALA A 37 -6.85 7.03 9.78
CA ALA A 37 -7.42 6.17 8.73
C ALA A 37 -6.57 4.91 8.51
N LEU A 38 -5.25 5.06 8.45
CA LEU A 38 -4.30 3.96 8.30
C LEU A 38 -4.32 3.04 9.51
N ALA A 39 -4.29 3.58 10.73
CA ALA A 39 -4.35 2.80 11.97
C ALA A 39 -5.63 1.94 12.03
N LYS A 40 -6.80 2.53 11.72
CA LYS A 40 -8.07 1.82 11.65
C LYS A 40 -8.07 0.74 10.57
N ASN A 41 -7.48 1.00 9.41
CA ASN A 41 -7.37 0.03 8.31
C ASN A 41 -6.50 -1.16 8.72
N MET A 42 -5.35 -0.92 9.33
CA MET A 42 -4.47 -1.97 9.85
C MET A 42 -5.17 -2.82 10.91
N GLY A 43 -5.88 -2.21 11.87
CA GLY A 43 -6.64 -2.97 12.87
C GLY A 43 -7.71 -3.88 12.25
N LYS A 44 -8.45 -3.39 11.26
CA LYS A 44 -9.42 -4.21 10.51
C LYS A 44 -8.76 -5.38 9.78
N LYS A 45 -7.64 -5.14 9.09
CA LYS A 45 -6.90 -6.18 8.37
C LYS A 45 -6.30 -7.21 9.33
N GLN A 46 -5.74 -6.77 10.45
CA GLN A 46 -5.21 -7.66 11.49
C GLN A 46 -6.29 -8.60 12.04
N SER A 47 -7.49 -8.07 12.32
CA SER A 47 -8.61 -8.89 12.78
C SER A 47 -9.06 -9.91 11.72
N ARG A 48 -9.31 -9.42 10.49
CA ARG A 48 -9.75 -10.25 9.35
C ARG A 48 -8.76 -11.37 9.02
N ASP A 49 -7.47 -11.04 9.01
CA ASP A 49 -6.41 -11.91 8.52
C ASP A 49 -5.67 -12.63 9.66
N SER A 50 -6.14 -12.52 10.90
CA SER A 50 -5.52 -13.10 12.12
C SER A 50 -5.18 -14.58 12.02
N LYS A 51 -5.92 -15.34 11.20
CA LYS A 51 -5.69 -16.78 10.95
C LYS A 51 -5.35 -17.09 9.49
N ARG A 52 -5.19 -16.08 8.64
CA ARG A 52 -5.03 -16.22 7.18
C ARG A 52 -3.82 -17.08 6.83
N HIS A 53 -2.68 -16.85 7.47
CA HIS A 53 -1.46 -17.63 7.20
C HIS A 53 -1.50 -18.99 7.89
N ARG A 54 -2.00 -19.06 9.13
CA ARG A 54 -2.11 -20.31 9.89
C ARG A 54 -3.04 -21.34 9.25
N ASN A 55 -4.09 -20.89 8.59
CA ASN A 55 -5.08 -21.77 7.97
C ASN A 55 -4.87 -21.93 6.45
N ASN A 56 -3.75 -21.48 5.89
CA ASN A 56 -3.50 -21.56 4.45
C ASN A 56 -2.82 -22.88 4.07
N PRO A 57 -3.52 -23.80 3.38
CA PRO A 57 -2.94 -25.09 2.98
C PRO A 57 -1.74 -24.94 2.03
N LYS A 58 -1.65 -23.83 1.29
CA LYS A 58 -0.52 -23.55 0.37
C LYS A 58 0.80 -23.24 1.10
N LEU A 59 0.71 -22.89 2.39
CA LEU A 59 1.86 -22.54 3.24
C LEU A 59 2.24 -23.68 4.20
N MET A 60 1.44 -24.75 4.26
CA MET A 60 1.77 -25.97 4.98
C MET A 60 2.61 -26.84 4.04
N ARG A 61 3.93 -26.69 4.12
CA ARG A 61 4.90 -27.47 3.33
C ARG A 61 6.02 -27.93 4.23
#